data_AF-A0A4S3TQB5-F1
#
_entry.id   AF-A0A4S3TQB5-F1
#
_cell.length_a   1.000
_cell.length_b   1.000
_cell.length_c   1.000
_cell.angle_alpha   90.00
_cell.angle_beta   90.00
_cell.angle_gamma   90.00
#
_symmetry.space_group_name_H-M   'P 1'
#
loop_
_entity.id
_entity.type
_entity.pdbx_description
1 polymer ?
#
loop_
_entity_poly.entity_id
_entity_poly.type
_entity_poly.pdbx_seq_one_letter_code
_entity_poly.pdbx_strand_id
1 'polypeptide(L)'
;MAVNSIEDTLSRTEQVVLLGVAYAHREELTPVQTHDLRRLCRSSLETGETDLVGTLSEADVMRSLYTLEATDVVEEVETDGTSPTGKGRPSYTLAVGIDVILEGVDDDLAEWAL
;
A
#
# COMPACT_ATOMS: atom_id res chain seq x y z
N MET A 1 7.85 20.92 -15.98
CA MET A 1 6.65 20.06 -15.83
C MET A 1 6.62 19.71 -14.37
N ALA A 2 5.56 20.08 -13.65
CA ALA A 2 5.41 19.62 -12.28
C ALA A 2 5.33 18.09 -12.34
N VAL A 3 6.32 17.42 -11.77
CA VAL A 3 6.09 16.06 -11.30
C VAL A 3 5.03 16.22 -10.22
N ASN A 4 3.81 15.76 -10.45
CA ASN A 4 2.83 15.72 -9.38
C ASN A 4 3.35 14.67 -8.40
N SER A 5 3.68 15.08 -7.18
CA SER A 5 4.16 14.17 -6.15
C SER A 5 3.06 13.17 -5.78
N ILE A 6 3.44 12.02 -5.23
CA ILE A 6 2.51 11.00 -4.76
C ILE A 6 1.51 11.61 -3.75
N GLU A 7 1.98 12.51 -2.88
CA GLU A 7 1.18 13.28 -1.93
C GLU A 7 0.05 14.09 -2.60
N ASP A 8 0.32 14.72 -3.75
CA ASP A 8 -0.65 15.55 -4.47
C ASP A 8 -1.71 14.74 -5.22
N THR A 9 -1.44 13.46 -5.48
CA THR A 9 -2.26 12.59 -6.34
C THR A 9 -3.02 11.52 -5.57
N LEU A 10 -2.52 11.10 -4.42
CA LEU A 10 -3.10 10.05 -3.59
C LEU A 10 -3.70 10.64 -2.31
N SER A 11 -4.88 10.13 -1.96
CA SER A 11 -5.45 10.39 -0.64
C SER A 11 -4.57 9.80 0.47
N ARG A 12 -4.71 10.34 1.68
CA ARG A 12 -3.97 9.85 2.86
C ARG A 12 -4.15 8.34 3.08
N THR A 13 -5.35 7.81 2.82
CA THR A 13 -5.63 6.37 2.90
C THR A 13 -4.85 5.56 1.85
N GLU A 14 -4.76 6.07 0.62
CA GLU A 14 -3.99 5.43 -0.45
C GLU A 14 -2.49 5.46 -0.16
N GLN A 15 -1.97 6.58 0.36
CA GLN A 15 -0.59 6.70 0.80
C GLN A 15 -0.25 5.70 1.93
N VAL A 16 -1.15 5.55 2.90
CA VAL A 16 -1.07 4.52 3.95
C VAL A 16 -1.01 3.11 3.38
N VAL A 17 -1.87 2.79 2.41
CA VAL A 17 -1.85 1.46 1.78
C VAL A 17 -0.55 1.26 0.99
N LEU A 18 -0.09 2.27 0.25
CA LEU A 18 1.16 2.25 -0.50
C LEU A 18 2.36 2.00 0.41
N LEU A 19 2.45 2.70 1.54
CA LEU A 19 3.51 2.48 2.51
C LEU A 19 3.43 1.10 3.18
N GLY A 20 2.23 0.53 3.33
CA GLY A 20 2.07 -0.86 3.75
C GLY A 20 2.67 -1.85 2.74
N VAL A 21 2.52 -1.60 1.44
CA VAL A 21 3.18 -2.40 0.38
C VAL A 21 4.69 -2.17 0.39
N ALA A 22 5.14 -0.93 0.58
CA ALA A 22 6.56 -0.60 0.68
C ALA A 22 7.24 -1.29 1.89
N TYR A 23 6.57 -1.29 3.04
CA TYR A 23 7.01 -2.06 4.20
C TYR A 23 7.10 -3.56 3.88
N ALA A 24 6.05 -4.14 3.29
CA ALA A 24 6.07 -5.54 2.89
C ALA A 24 7.21 -5.84 1.89
N HIS A 25 7.51 -4.93 0.97
CA HIS A 25 8.61 -5.07 0.03
C HIS A 25 9.96 -5.09 0.73
N ARG A 26 10.18 -4.15 1.66
CA ARG A 26 11.41 -4.06 2.46
C ARG A 26 11.67 -5.30 3.30
N GLU A 27 10.61 -5.87 3.86
CA GLU A 27 10.66 -7.10 4.67
C GLU A 27 10.63 -8.39 3.82
N GLU A 28 10.76 -8.29 2.50
CA GLU A 28 10.73 -9.41 1.54
C GLU A 28 9.43 -10.26 1.60
N LEU A 29 8.31 -9.61 1.94
CA LEU A 29 6.96 -10.19 2.04
C LEU A 29 6.10 -9.97 0.78
N THR A 30 6.59 -9.23 -0.21
CA THR A 30 5.90 -9.06 -1.50
C THR A 30 6.09 -10.28 -2.42
N PRO A 31 5.08 -10.64 -3.25
CA PRO A 31 3.82 -9.93 -3.44
C PRO A 31 2.82 -10.18 -2.29
N VAL A 32 2.24 -9.10 -1.77
CA VAL A 32 1.41 -9.13 -0.55
C VAL A 32 -0.08 -9.20 -0.90
N GLN A 33 -0.85 -10.00 -0.16
CA GLN A 33 -2.31 -10.08 -0.32
C GLN A 33 -3.04 -9.03 0.53
N THR A 34 -4.23 -8.62 0.08
CA THR A 34 -5.07 -7.59 0.76
C THR A 34 -5.24 -7.82 2.26
N HIS A 35 -5.42 -9.07 2.69
CA HIS A 35 -5.69 -9.40 4.09
C HIS A 35 -4.46 -9.23 5.00
N ASP A 36 -3.27 -9.59 4.51
CA ASP A 36 -2.01 -9.37 5.21
C ASP A 36 -1.66 -7.88 5.20
N LEU A 37 -1.84 -7.21 4.07
CA LEU A 37 -1.60 -5.78 3.92
C LEU A 37 -2.47 -4.96 4.89
N ARG A 38 -3.75 -5.31 5.03
CA ARG A 38 -4.65 -4.68 6.01
C ARG A 38 -4.15 -4.85 7.44
N ARG A 39 -3.56 -6.00 7.76
CA ARG A 39 -3.00 -6.29 9.09
C ARG A 39 -1.76 -5.43 9.34
N LEU A 40 -0.86 -5.35 8.37
CA LEU A 40 0.34 -4.51 8.42
C LEU A 40 -0.04 -3.04 8.64
N CYS A 41 -0.95 -2.51 7.82
CA CYS A 41 -1.41 -1.12 7.95
C CYS A 41 -1.99 -0.84 9.34
N ARG A 42 -2.77 -1.78 9.91
CA ARG A 42 -3.34 -1.58 11.25
C ARG A 42 -2.27 -1.54 12.33
N SER A 43 -1.31 -2.45 12.29
CA SER A 43 -0.23 -2.49 13.30
C SER A 43 0.61 -1.21 13.29
N SER A 44 0.84 -0.63 12.11
CA SER A 44 1.54 0.66 11.98
C SER A 44 0.69 1.84 12.49
N LEU A 45 -0.61 1.87 12.18
CA LEU A 45 -1.52 2.92 12.67
C LEU A 45 -1.72 2.91 14.19
N GLU A 46 -1.59 1.74 14.83
CA GLU A 46 -1.66 1.63 16.29
C GLU A 46 -0.37 2.11 17.00
N THR A 47 0.74 2.23 16.27
CA THR A 47 2.06 2.57 16.83
C THR A 47 2.53 3.98 16.48
N GLY A 48 2.03 4.59 15.40
CA GLY A 48 2.33 5.98 15.02
C GLY A 48 1.34 7.01 15.55
N GLU A 49 1.77 8.28 15.62
CA GLU A 49 0.88 9.45 15.83
C GLU A 49 0.10 9.82 14.55
N THR A 50 -0.27 8.82 13.75
CA THR A 50 -1.01 9.07 12.50
C THR A 50 -2.47 9.34 12.82
N ASP A 51 -2.92 10.55 12.50
CA ASP A 51 -4.28 11.08 12.72
C ASP A 51 -5.35 10.46 11.79
N LEU A 52 -5.23 9.17 11.49
CA LEU A 52 -6.27 8.42 10.79
C LEU A 52 -7.37 8.03 11.79
N VAL A 53 -8.40 8.87 11.83
CA VAL A 53 -9.62 8.62 12.61
C VAL A 53 -10.40 7.44 11.97
N GLY A 54 -10.09 6.21 12.39
CA GLY A 54 -10.87 5.01 12.06
C GLY A 54 -10.02 3.79 11.67
N THR A 55 -10.63 2.60 11.72
CA THR A 55 -9.96 1.36 11.29
C THR A 55 -10.04 1.19 9.77
N LEU A 56 -8.91 0.97 9.11
CA LEU A 56 -8.84 0.61 7.69
C LEU A 56 -9.64 -0.68 7.41
N SER A 57 -10.69 -0.58 6.59
CA SER A 57 -11.50 -1.74 6.20
C SER A 57 -10.86 -2.50 5.04
N GLU A 58 -11.28 -3.75 4.79
CA GLU A 58 -10.79 -4.52 3.63
C GLU A 58 -11.21 -3.84 2.30
N ALA A 59 -12.38 -3.22 2.27
CA ALA A 59 -12.86 -2.49 1.09
C ALA A 59 -12.02 -1.23 0.83
N ASP A 60 -11.54 -0.54 1.86
CA ASP A 60 -10.70 0.64 1.70
C ASP A 60 -9.32 0.26 1.15
N VAL A 61 -8.75 -0.86 1.64
CA VAL A 61 -7.51 -1.41 1.10
C VAL A 61 -7.69 -1.80 -0.37
N MET A 62 -8.74 -2.54 -0.71
CA MET A 62 -8.98 -2.95 -2.11
C MET A 62 -9.14 -1.75 -3.04
N ARG A 63 -9.95 -0.75 -2.65
CA ARG A 63 -10.13 0.45 -3.47
C ARG A 63 -8.82 1.20 -3.66
N SER A 64 -8.04 1.33 -2.59
CA SER A 64 -6.73 1.98 -2.66
C SER A 64 -5.80 1.22 -3.60
N LEU A 65 -5.72 -0.10 -3.50
CA LEU A 65 -4.90 -0.94 -4.39
C LEU A 65 -5.27 -0.76 -5.87
N TYR A 66 -6.56 -0.66 -6.20
CA TYR A 66 -6.98 -0.37 -7.58
C TYR A 66 -6.55 1.02 -8.04
N THR A 67 -6.63 2.05 -7.18
CA THR A 67 -6.10 3.38 -7.52
C THR A 67 -4.59 3.32 -7.74
N LEU A 68 -3.86 2.69 -6.82
CA LEU A 68 -2.40 2.59 -6.86
C LEU A 68 -1.90 1.85 -8.11
N GLU A 69 -2.61 0.79 -8.51
CA GLU A 69 -2.34 0.07 -9.76
C GLU A 69 -2.60 0.99 -10.96
N ALA A 70 -3.73 1.71 -10.96
CA ALA A 70 -4.07 2.65 -12.03
C ALA A 70 -3.12 3.85 -12.14
N THR A 71 -2.35 4.14 -11.09
CA THR A 71 -1.29 5.17 -11.08
C THR A 71 0.11 4.59 -11.29
N ASP A 72 0.23 3.30 -11.64
CA ASP A 72 1.49 2.61 -11.93
C ASP A 72 2.53 2.67 -10.78
N VAL A 73 2.09 2.77 -9.52
CA VAL A 73 2.99 2.75 -8.34
C VAL A 73 3.04 1.37 -7.66
N VAL A 74 2.02 0.53 -7.91
CA VAL A 74 2.01 -0.90 -7.55
C VAL A 74 1.57 -1.72 -8.75
N GLU A 75 1.94 -3.00 -8.77
CA GLU A 75 1.53 -3.96 -9.78
C GLU A 75 0.78 -5.12 -9.12
N GLU A 76 -0.33 -5.54 -9.73
CA GLU A 76 -0.98 -6.82 -9.42
C GLU A 76 -0.17 -7.97 -10.02
N VAL A 77 0.15 -8.96 -9.18
CA VAL A 77 0.89 -10.16 -9.55
C VAL A 77 -0.03 -11.37 -9.44
N GLU A 78 -0.17 -12.10 -10.54
CA GLU A 78 -0.78 -13.42 -10.51
C GLU A 78 0.11 -14.37 -9.72
N THR A 79 -0.35 -14.83 -8.56
CA THR A 79 0.30 -15.90 -7.80
C THR A 79 -0.40 -17.22 -8.11
N ASP A 80 0.37 -18.31 -8.27
CA ASP A 80 -0.13 -19.67 -8.58
C ASP A 80 -1.06 -20.27 -7.49
N GLY A 81 -1.44 -19.48 -6.48
CA GLY A 81 -2.38 -19.85 -5.43
C GLY A 81 -3.82 -19.83 -5.91
N THR A 82 -4.28 -20.94 -6.50
CA THR A 82 -5.71 -21.16 -6.77
C THR A 82 -6.50 -21.14 -5.46
N SER A 83 -7.25 -20.07 -5.23
CA SER A 83 -8.36 -20.06 -4.27
C SER A 83 -9.33 -21.22 -4.57
N PRO A 84 -10.00 -21.82 -3.56
CA PRO A 84 -11.00 -22.87 -3.78
C PRO A 84 -12.15 -22.50 -4.73
N THR A 85 -12.35 -21.20 -5.00
CA THR A 85 -13.36 -20.66 -5.90
C THR A 85 -12.84 -20.30 -7.31
N GLY A 86 -11.58 -20.62 -7.63
CA GLY A 86 -11.00 -20.40 -8.96
C GLY A 86 -10.64 -18.95 -9.27
N LYS A 87 -10.71 -18.05 -8.30
CA LYS A 87 -10.17 -16.68 -8.39
C LYS A 87 -9.17 -16.50 -7.26
N GLY A 88 -7.88 -16.62 -7.55
CA GLY A 88 -6.83 -16.24 -6.60
C GLY A 88 -7.11 -14.84 -6.07
N ARG A 89 -6.83 -14.59 -4.78
CA ARG A 89 -6.87 -13.21 -4.30
C ARG A 89 -5.66 -12.48 -4.90
N PRO A 90 -5.85 -11.29 -5.49
CA PRO A 90 -4.75 -10.57 -6.10
C PRO A 90 -3.67 -10.27 -5.05
N SER A 91 -2.42 -10.34 -5.48
CA SER A 91 -1.24 -10.04 -4.67
C SER A 91 -0.52 -8.86 -5.30
N TYR A 92 0.08 -7.98 -4.52
CA TYR A 92 0.61 -6.70 -5.02
C TYR A 92 2.08 -6.53 -4.67
N THR A 93 2.84 -5.91 -5.57
CA THR A 93 4.24 -5.50 -5.37
C THR A 93 4.42 -4.04 -5.77
N LEU A 94 5.53 -3.42 -5.38
CA LEU A 94 5.89 -2.09 -5.87
C LEU A 94 6.27 -2.13 -7.35
N ALA A 95 5.78 -1.14 -8.11
CA ALA A 95 6.15 -0.90 -9.51
C ALA A 95 7.29 0.12 -9.65
N VAL A 96 7.49 0.93 -8.60
CA VAL A 96 8.52 1.96 -8.51
C VAL A 96 9.48 1.67 -7.35
N GLY A 97 10.65 2.33 -7.35
CA GLY A 97 11.62 2.18 -6.26
C GLY A 97 11.06 2.68 -4.92
N ILE A 98 11.40 1.99 -3.83
CA ILE A 98 10.95 2.37 -2.48
C ILE A 98 11.35 3.80 -2.10
N ASP A 99 12.53 4.27 -2.54
CA ASP A 99 13.00 5.63 -2.29
C ASP A 99 12.05 6.68 -2.89
N VAL A 100 11.50 6.42 -4.09
CA VAL A 100 10.53 7.32 -4.75
C VAL A 100 9.24 7.43 -3.96
N ILE A 101 8.84 6.35 -3.28
CA ILE A 101 7.64 6.32 -2.44
C ILE A 101 7.89 7.13 -1.18
N LEU A 102 9.00 6.88 -0.49
CA LEU A 102 9.34 7.55 0.77
C LEU A 102 9.56 9.06 0.58
N GLU A 103 10.12 9.47 -0.56
CA GLU A 103 10.28 10.89 -0.91
C GLU A 103 8.97 11.55 -1.41
N GLY A 104 7.97 10.75 -1.77
CA GLY A 104 6.77 11.21 -2.46
C GLY A 104 5.51 11.27 -1.60
N VAL A 105 5.43 10.52 -0.50
CA VAL A 105 4.31 10.55 0.44
C VAL A 105 4.42 11.73 1.41
N ASP A 106 3.33 12.02 2.11
CA ASP A 106 3.30 12.96 3.24
C ASP A 106 4.39 12.61 4.27
N ASP A 107 5.20 13.59 4.65
CA ASP A 107 6.32 13.44 5.59
C ASP A 107 5.86 12.83 6.93
N ASP A 108 4.66 13.18 7.41
CA ASP A 108 4.08 12.65 8.66
C ASP A 108 3.78 11.14 8.56
N LEU A 109 3.66 10.61 7.33
CA LEU A 109 3.47 9.19 7.06
C LEU A 109 4.80 8.47 6.76
N ALA A 110 5.75 9.15 6.12
CA ALA A 110 7.05 8.58 5.77
C ALA A 110 7.82 8.08 7.00
N GLU A 111 7.70 8.78 8.14
CA GLU A 111 8.33 8.41 9.40
C GLU A 111 7.90 7.03 9.92
N TRP A 112 6.75 6.47 9.48
CA TRP A 112 6.35 5.12 9.89
C TRP A 112 7.13 4.01 9.17
N ALA A 113 7.61 4.29 7.95
CA ALA A 113 8.05 3.26 6.98
C ALA A 113 9.57 3.02 7.02
N LEU A 114 10.27 3.83 7.80
CA LEU A 114 11.68 3.72 8.16
C LEU A 114 11.84 2.83 9.40
#